data_AF-A0AAU7DKQ6-F1
#
_entry.id   AF-A0AAU7DKQ6-F1
#
_cell.length_a   1.000
_cell.length_b   1.000
_cell.length_c   1.000
_cell.angle_alpha   90.00
_cell.angle_beta   90.00
_cell.angle_gamma   90.00
#
_symmetry.space_group_name_H-M   'P 1'
#
loop_
_entity.id
_entity.type
_entity.pdbx_description
1 polymer ?
#
loop_
_entity_poly.entity_id
_entity_poly.type
_entity_poly.pdbx_seq_one_letter_code
_entity_poly.pdbx_strand_id
1 'polypeptide(L)'
;MEKKTNSNDSSIDGILNPAKFSRDRQVDLCAECHNGIQRVGLKPSFSFIPGRPLGEYFKALPSFDSEHPDVHGNQVGLLQRSKCYLSSDKMSCSTCHDVHTSGQSLESYSLKCLNCHNWQNCAIAKKMGHQIANQCIGCHMPVEETNVIVSQTAGQVVHAKMRNHWIKIYPTGTGAKPE
;
A
#
# COMPACT_ATOMS: atom_id res chain seq x y z
N MET A 1 -12.87 10.97 51.31
CA MET A 1 -11.83 10.18 50.62
C MET A 1 -12.13 10.24 49.13
N GLU A 2 -11.35 11.05 48.43
CA GLU A 2 -11.51 11.41 47.02
C GLU A 2 -11.29 10.21 46.11
N LYS A 3 -12.21 9.99 45.17
CA LYS A 3 -11.93 9.19 43.98
C LYS A 3 -10.95 10.00 43.12
N LYS A 4 -9.68 9.59 43.13
CA LYS A 4 -8.71 10.02 42.11
C LYS A 4 -9.19 9.53 40.75
N THR A 5 -9.84 10.40 39.98
CA THR A 5 -10.03 10.22 38.55
C THR A 5 -8.66 10.30 37.91
N ASN A 6 -8.16 9.17 37.40
CA ASN A 6 -6.93 9.13 36.62
C ASN A 6 -7.24 9.77 35.26
N SER A 7 -7.07 11.08 35.18
CA SER A 7 -7.26 11.90 33.99
C SER A 7 -6.11 11.62 33.02
N ASN A 8 -6.25 10.58 32.19
CA ASN A 8 -5.39 10.40 31.02
C ASN A 8 -6.14 9.85 29.80
N ASP A 9 -7.46 9.98 29.78
CA ASP A 9 -8.23 9.87 28.55
C ASP A 9 -8.42 11.28 28.00
N SER A 10 -7.43 11.75 27.23
CA SER A 10 -7.62 12.93 26.40
C SER A 10 -8.57 12.53 25.28
N SER A 11 -9.87 12.74 25.51
CA SER A 11 -10.86 12.80 24.44
C SER A 11 -10.37 13.84 23.43
N ILE A 12 -9.92 13.36 22.28
CA ILE A 12 -9.65 14.25 21.16
C ILE A 12 -11.00 14.56 20.53
N ASP A 13 -11.69 15.55 21.10
CA ASP A 13 -13.00 16.03 20.64
C ASP A 13 -12.81 17.00 19.46
N GLY A 14 -12.29 16.51 18.34
CA GLY A 14 -12.09 17.34 17.16
C GLY A 14 -11.81 16.57 15.86
N ILE A 15 -12.11 17.21 14.73
CA ILE A 15 -11.75 16.71 13.40
C ILE A 15 -10.22 16.80 13.27
N LEU A 16 -9.56 15.64 13.22
CA LEU A 16 -8.13 15.55 13.04
C LEU A 16 -7.73 15.68 11.57
N ASN A 17 -6.59 16.30 11.32
CA ASN A 17 -6.00 16.37 9.98
C ASN A 17 -5.04 15.19 9.75
N PRO A 18 -5.34 14.24 8.84
CA PRO A 18 -4.48 13.08 8.59
C PRO A 18 -3.06 13.42 8.13
N ALA A 19 -2.85 14.58 7.50
CA ALA A 19 -1.53 15.02 7.07
C ALA A 19 -0.56 15.27 8.25
N LYS A 20 -1.08 15.45 9.47
CA LYS A 20 -0.29 15.65 10.69
C LYS A 20 -0.05 14.36 11.48
N PHE A 21 -0.59 13.24 11.03
CA PHE A 21 -0.39 11.96 11.70
C PHE A 21 1.05 11.47 11.56
N SER A 22 1.50 10.67 12.54
CA SER A 22 2.72 9.88 12.37
C SER A 22 2.57 8.96 11.15
N ARG A 23 3.70 8.54 10.56
CA ARG A 23 3.72 7.63 9.41
C ARG A 23 2.80 6.42 9.61
N ASP A 24 2.92 5.74 10.74
CA ASP A 24 2.15 4.54 11.02
C ASP A 24 0.64 4.84 11.10
N ARG A 25 0.26 5.99 11.65
CA ARG A 25 -1.15 6.41 11.68
C ARG A 25 -1.68 6.84 10.32
N GLN A 26 -0.84 7.36 9.43
CA GLN A 26 -1.21 7.59 8.03
C GLN A 26 -1.39 6.27 7.28
N VAL A 27 -0.49 5.31 7.48
CA VAL A 27 -0.59 3.98 6.86
C VAL A 27 -1.81 3.22 7.38
N ASP A 28 -2.10 3.31 8.68
CA ASP A 28 -3.28 2.71 9.30
C ASP A 28 -4.60 3.19 8.67
N LEU A 29 -4.68 4.47 8.29
CA LEU A 29 -5.84 5.02 7.58
C LEU A 29 -6.07 4.31 6.25
N CYS A 30 -5.00 4.03 5.50
CA CYS A 30 -5.09 3.26 4.26
C CYS A 30 -5.41 1.79 4.55
N ALA A 31 -4.78 1.24 5.60
CA ALA A 31 -4.87 -0.16 6.00
C ALA A 31 -6.26 -0.55 6.51
N GLU A 32 -7.10 0.42 6.88
CA GLU A 32 -8.52 0.18 7.13
C GLU A 32 -9.20 -0.54 5.95
N CYS A 33 -8.76 -0.31 4.72
CA CYS A 33 -9.29 -0.98 3.53
C CYS A 33 -8.23 -1.77 2.73
N HIS A 34 -6.98 -1.32 2.72
CA HIS A 34 -5.91 -1.80 1.84
C HIS A 34 -4.90 -2.76 2.50
N ASN A 35 -5.29 -3.43 3.59
CA ASN A 35 -4.45 -4.38 4.33
C ASN A 35 -4.86 -5.85 4.14
N GLY A 36 -5.59 -6.14 3.06
CA GLY A 36 -6.13 -7.47 2.76
C GLY A 36 -7.32 -7.83 3.65
N ILE A 37 -7.80 -9.06 3.47
CA ILE A 37 -9.02 -9.57 4.12
C ILE A 37 -8.74 -10.45 5.35
N GLN A 38 -7.48 -10.76 5.64
CA GLN A 38 -7.09 -11.69 6.71
C GLN A 38 -7.03 -11.00 8.08
N ARG A 39 -8.18 -10.51 8.56
CA ARG A 39 -8.29 -9.86 9.87
C ARG A 39 -9.66 -10.10 10.48
N VAL A 40 -9.73 -9.99 11.80
CA VAL A 40 -10.98 -10.04 12.57
C VAL A 40 -11.22 -8.71 13.27
N GLY A 41 -12.47 -8.25 13.26
CA GLY A 41 -12.88 -7.07 14.01
C GLY A 41 -12.84 -7.33 15.52
N LEU A 42 -12.22 -6.43 16.26
CA LEU A 42 -12.20 -6.40 17.73
C LEU A 42 -13.26 -5.44 18.30
N LYS A 43 -13.72 -4.50 17.47
CA LYS A 43 -14.71 -3.46 17.80
C LYS A 43 -15.81 -3.44 16.74
N PRO A 44 -16.98 -2.82 17.00
CA PRO A 44 -18.08 -2.74 16.04
C PRO A 44 -17.66 -2.16 14.68
N SER A 45 -18.36 -2.55 13.62
CA SER A 45 -18.15 -1.97 12.29
C SER A 45 -18.32 -0.45 12.32
N PHE A 46 -17.53 0.26 11.49
CA PHE A 46 -17.53 1.72 11.40
C PHE A 46 -17.13 2.46 12.68
N SER A 47 -16.49 1.79 13.64
CA SER A 47 -16.01 2.43 14.87
C SER A 47 -14.57 2.95 14.78
N PHE A 48 -13.85 2.73 13.68
CA PHE A 48 -12.46 3.17 13.55
C PHE A 48 -12.35 4.69 13.60
N ILE A 49 -11.46 5.19 14.47
CA ILE A 49 -11.18 6.62 14.61
C ILE A 49 -9.78 6.89 14.04
N PRO A 50 -9.66 7.67 12.94
CA PRO A 50 -8.38 8.04 12.36
C PRO A 50 -7.42 8.65 13.39
N GLY A 51 -6.15 8.23 13.34
CA GLY A 51 -5.12 8.65 14.31
C GLY A 51 -4.98 7.70 15.50
N ARG A 52 -5.91 6.76 15.71
CA ARG A 52 -5.72 5.64 16.65
C ARG A 52 -5.05 4.45 15.93
N PRO A 53 -4.33 3.58 16.67
CA PRO A 53 -3.77 2.36 16.11
C PRO A 53 -4.84 1.45 15.52
N LEU A 54 -4.66 1.03 14.27
CA LEU A 54 -5.60 0.11 13.61
C LEU A 54 -5.72 -1.23 14.35
N GLY A 55 -4.62 -1.67 14.98
CA GLY A 55 -4.56 -2.88 15.80
C GLY A 55 -5.52 -2.90 17.00
N GLU A 56 -6.05 -1.76 17.42
CA GLU A 56 -7.09 -1.70 18.47
C GLU A 56 -8.50 -2.06 17.95
N TYR A 57 -8.69 -2.04 16.63
CA TYR A 57 -9.97 -2.27 15.96
C TYR A 57 -9.98 -3.59 15.19
N PHE A 58 -8.81 -4.01 14.69
CA PHE A 58 -8.65 -5.24 13.95
C PHE A 58 -7.44 -6.03 14.45
N LYS A 59 -7.61 -7.34 14.55
CA LYS A 59 -6.50 -8.27 14.78
C LYS A 59 -6.18 -8.99 13.47
N ALA A 60 -4.93 -8.92 13.05
CA ALA A 60 -4.45 -9.72 11.92
C ALA A 60 -4.61 -11.21 12.24
N LEU A 61 -5.15 -11.97 11.27
CA LEU A 61 -5.13 -13.41 11.34
C LEU A 61 -3.75 -13.92 10.93
N PRO A 62 -3.30 -15.08 11.45
CA PRO A 62 -2.07 -15.70 10.98
C PRO A 62 -2.16 -15.90 9.46
N SER A 63 -1.30 -15.23 8.72
CA SER A 63 -1.08 -15.53 7.31
C SER A 63 0.07 -16.53 7.22
N PHE A 64 -0.06 -17.54 6.37
CA PHE A 64 1.12 -18.29 5.93
C PHE A 64 2.02 -17.30 5.19
N ASP A 65 3.25 -17.13 5.66
CA ASP A 65 4.22 -16.25 5.04
C ASP A 65 4.64 -16.89 3.70
N SER A 66 3.85 -16.64 2.67
CA SER A 66 4.14 -17.10 1.32
C SER A 66 5.28 -16.25 0.77
N GLU A 67 6.23 -16.89 0.10
CA GLU A 67 7.33 -16.21 -0.60
C GLU A 67 6.81 -15.13 -1.57
N HIS A 68 5.61 -15.35 -2.14
CA HIS A 68 4.91 -14.44 -3.04
C HIS A 68 3.49 -14.17 -2.51
N PRO A 69 3.30 -13.13 -1.67
CA PRO A 69 1.98 -12.74 -1.20
C PRO A 69 1.09 -12.32 -2.37
N ASP A 70 -0.15 -12.80 -2.36
CA ASP A 70 -1.14 -12.48 -3.39
C ASP A 70 -1.50 -10.97 -3.39
N VAL A 71 -1.76 -10.42 -4.58
CA VAL A 71 -2.04 -8.98 -4.77
C VAL A 71 -3.44 -8.53 -4.36
N HIS A 72 -4.28 -9.41 -3.81
CA HIS A 72 -5.63 -9.08 -3.36
C HIS A 72 -5.68 -8.03 -2.24
N GLY A 73 -5.94 -6.77 -2.58
CA GLY A 73 -6.32 -5.76 -1.60
C GLY A 73 -5.34 -5.56 -0.42
N ASN A 74 -4.13 -6.12 -0.49
CA ASN A 74 -3.10 -6.11 0.55
C ASN A 74 -1.95 -5.20 0.12
N GLN A 75 -2.29 -4.02 -0.39
CA GLN A 75 -1.30 -3.05 -0.87
C GLN A 75 -0.38 -2.62 0.27
N VAL A 76 -0.89 -2.53 1.50
CA VAL A 76 -0.09 -2.18 2.69
C VAL A 76 0.93 -3.27 3.00
N GLY A 77 0.52 -4.53 3.12
CA GLY A 77 1.44 -5.63 3.41
C GLY A 77 2.50 -5.82 2.32
N LEU A 78 2.15 -5.61 1.05
CA LEU A 78 3.10 -5.67 -0.07
C LEU A 78 4.08 -4.49 -0.04
N LEU A 79 3.59 -3.26 0.19
CA LEU A 79 4.45 -2.08 0.32
C LEU A 79 5.44 -2.23 1.48
N GLN A 80 5.00 -2.77 2.61
CA GLN A 80 5.82 -3.00 3.79
C GLN A 80 7.01 -3.95 3.54
N ARG A 81 6.94 -4.80 2.50
CA ARG A 81 8.05 -5.68 2.07
C ARG A 81 9.05 -4.99 1.13
N SER A 82 8.73 -3.79 0.66
CA SER A 82 9.56 -3.04 -0.30
C SER A 82 10.76 -2.42 0.40
N LYS A 83 11.95 -2.57 -0.19
CA LYS A 83 13.19 -1.97 0.36
C LYS A 83 13.07 -0.47 0.56
N CYS A 84 12.45 0.25 -0.39
CA CYS A 84 12.28 1.71 -0.29
C CYS A 84 11.41 2.12 0.90
N TYR A 85 10.38 1.34 1.24
CA TYR A 85 9.54 1.58 2.40
C TYR A 85 10.30 1.29 3.71
N LEU A 86 11.04 0.17 3.76
CA LEU A 86 11.86 -0.20 4.91
C LEU A 86 13.01 0.78 5.17
N SER A 87 13.55 1.41 4.11
CA SER A 87 14.61 2.41 4.20
C SER A 87 14.11 3.83 4.49
N SER A 88 12.79 4.04 4.67
CA SER A 88 12.21 5.35 4.92
C SER A 88 11.36 5.37 6.19
N ASP A 89 11.71 6.27 7.10
CA ASP A 89 10.97 6.58 8.32
C ASP A 89 9.72 7.44 8.09
N LYS A 90 9.57 8.00 6.88
CA LYS A 90 8.51 8.96 6.51
C LYS A 90 7.60 8.51 5.39
N MET A 91 8.02 7.56 4.55
CA MET A 91 7.22 7.11 3.41
C MET A 91 5.88 6.51 3.85
N SER A 92 4.79 6.98 3.27
CA SER A 92 3.41 6.51 3.49
C SER A 92 2.67 6.41 2.15
N CYS A 93 1.40 6.02 2.17
CA CYS A 93 0.57 5.96 0.95
C CYS A 93 0.51 7.32 0.24
N SER A 94 0.45 8.41 1.01
CA SER A 94 0.36 9.79 0.51
C SER A 94 1.67 10.33 -0.08
N THR A 95 2.78 9.60 0.08
CA THR A 95 4.03 9.92 -0.62
C THR A 95 3.86 9.79 -2.14
N CYS A 96 3.04 8.83 -2.58
CA CYS A 96 2.80 8.56 -3.99
C CYS A 96 1.38 8.95 -4.43
N HIS A 97 0.38 8.66 -3.61
CA HIS A 97 -1.04 8.90 -3.92
C HIS A 97 -1.52 10.23 -3.38
N ASP A 98 -2.39 10.88 -4.14
CA ASP A 98 -3.24 11.96 -3.65
C ASP A 98 -4.68 11.47 -3.67
N VAL A 99 -5.32 11.44 -2.51
CA VAL A 99 -6.68 10.91 -2.33
C VAL A 99 -7.77 11.87 -2.83
N HIS A 100 -7.41 13.12 -3.14
CA HIS A 100 -8.34 14.12 -3.66
C HIS A 100 -8.34 14.19 -5.20
N THR A 101 -7.45 13.44 -5.86
CA THR A 101 -7.39 13.38 -7.32
C THR A 101 -7.57 11.95 -7.80
N SER A 102 -8.43 11.77 -8.81
CA SER A 102 -8.65 10.47 -9.44
C SER A 102 -7.69 10.26 -10.61
N GLY A 103 -7.12 9.05 -10.72
CA GLY A 103 -6.55 8.55 -11.97
C GLY A 103 -5.32 9.32 -12.48
N GLN A 104 -4.19 9.19 -11.80
CA GLN A 104 -2.91 9.68 -12.30
C GLN A 104 -2.29 8.67 -13.30
N SER A 105 -1.56 9.19 -14.28
CA SER A 105 -0.87 8.36 -15.27
C SER A 105 0.33 7.62 -14.67
N LEU A 106 0.78 6.53 -15.30
CA LEU A 106 1.96 5.78 -14.85
C LEU A 106 3.24 6.64 -14.89
N GLU A 107 3.31 7.59 -15.82
CA GLU A 107 4.40 8.55 -15.93
C GLU A 107 4.40 9.49 -14.73
N SER A 108 3.23 10.01 -14.34
CA SER A 108 3.09 10.90 -13.17
C SER A 108 3.46 10.20 -11.87
N TYR A 109 3.10 8.94 -11.71
CA TYR A 109 3.55 8.14 -10.58
C TYR A 109 5.05 7.82 -10.63
N SER A 110 5.65 7.66 -11.82
CA SER A 110 7.09 7.44 -11.95
C SER A 110 7.89 8.64 -11.42
N LEU A 111 7.37 9.86 -11.56
CA LEU A 111 7.98 11.05 -10.94
C LEU A 111 8.04 10.97 -9.41
N LYS A 112 7.12 10.24 -8.75
CA LYS A 112 7.17 10.01 -7.29
C LYS A 112 8.39 9.18 -6.91
N CYS A 113 8.76 8.20 -7.73
CA CYS A 113 9.99 7.42 -7.55
C CYS A 113 11.22 8.32 -7.62
N LEU A 114 11.21 9.29 -8.55
CA LEU A 114 12.33 10.19 -8.80
C LEU A 114 12.60 11.23 -7.69
N ASN A 115 11.67 11.39 -6.75
CA ASN A 115 11.92 12.18 -5.53
C ASN A 115 13.04 11.59 -4.66
N CYS A 116 13.32 10.29 -4.80
CA CYS A 116 14.38 9.61 -4.04
C CYS A 116 15.37 8.84 -4.94
N HIS A 117 14.96 8.47 -6.15
CA HIS A 117 15.78 7.70 -7.09
C HIS A 117 16.26 8.56 -8.26
N ASN A 118 17.55 8.45 -8.57
CA ASN A 118 18.10 9.04 -9.78
C ASN A 118 17.96 8.04 -10.94
N TRP A 119 17.26 8.42 -12.02
CA TRP A 119 16.96 7.50 -13.13
C TRP A 119 18.21 7.02 -13.86
N GLN A 120 19.28 7.82 -13.87
CA GLN A 120 20.57 7.44 -14.46
C GLN A 120 21.22 6.25 -13.74
N ASN A 121 20.84 5.98 -12.48
CA ASN A 121 21.32 4.83 -11.71
C ASN A 121 20.55 3.53 -12.03
N CYS A 122 19.50 3.59 -12.85
CA CYS A 122 18.80 2.39 -13.29
C CYS A 122 19.71 1.56 -14.21
N ALA A 123 19.80 0.25 -13.95
CA ALA A 123 20.71 -0.66 -14.68
C ALA A 123 20.49 -0.66 -16.20
N ILE A 124 19.26 -0.39 -16.65
CA ILE A 124 18.88 -0.37 -18.08
C ILE A 124 18.82 1.05 -18.66
N ALA A 125 19.19 2.09 -17.91
CA ALA A 125 19.16 3.48 -18.37
C ALA A 125 20.02 3.70 -19.62
N LYS A 126 21.16 2.99 -19.75
CA LYS A 126 22.01 3.05 -20.96
C LYS A 126 21.30 2.55 -22.22
N LYS A 127 20.37 1.60 -22.08
CA LYS A 127 19.61 1.02 -23.20
C LYS A 127 18.38 1.86 -23.54
N MET A 128 17.68 2.36 -22.54
CA MET A 128 16.38 3.05 -22.70
C MET A 128 16.51 4.58 -22.77
N GLY A 129 17.67 5.13 -22.42
CA GLY A 129 17.87 6.57 -22.32
C GLY A 129 16.92 7.21 -21.31
N HIS A 130 16.55 8.47 -21.56
CA HIS A 130 15.72 9.26 -20.66
C HIS A 130 14.30 8.70 -20.47
N GLN A 131 13.80 7.87 -21.40
CA GLN A 131 12.44 7.30 -21.31
C GLN A 131 12.22 6.48 -20.03
N ILE A 132 13.28 5.91 -19.46
CA ILE A 132 13.20 5.13 -18.21
C ILE A 132 12.68 5.94 -17.02
N ALA A 133 12.87 7.27 -17.03
CA ALA A 133 12.37 8.17 -16.00
C ALA A 133 10.84 8.12 -15.85
N ASN A 134 10.13 7.74 -16.92
CA ASN A 134 8.67 7.65 -16.96
C ASN A 134 8.14 6.21 -16.88
N GLN A 135 9.02 5.22 -16.71
CA GLN A 135 8.68 3.79 -16.83
C GLN A 135 9.11 2.96 -15.62
N CYS A 136 9.16 3.58 -14.43
CA CYS A 136 9.53 2.87 -13.20
C CYS A 136 8.51 1.77 -12.85
N ILE A 137 7.22 2.08 -13.00
CA ILE A 137 6.12 1.26 -12.47
C ILE A 137 5.95 -0.04 -13.26
N GLY A 138 6.10 -0.01 -14.59
CA GLY A 138 5.86 -1.19 -15.42
C GLY A 138 6.71 -2.40 -15.04
N CYS A 139 7.95 -2.16 -14.58
CA CYS A 139 8.88 -3.19 -14.17
C CYS A 139 8.92 -3.40 -12.64
N HIS A 140 8.81 -2.33 -11.86
CA HIS A 140 8.96 -2.40 -10.40
C HIS A 140 7.65 -2.66 -9.64
N MET A 141 6.52 -2.54 -10.32
CA MET A 141 5.16 -2.75 -9.78
C MET A 141 4.30 -3.43 -10.87
N PRO A 142 4.59 -4.69 -11.21
CA PRO A 142 3.86 -5.40 -12.27
C PRO A 142 2.37 -5.54 -11.94
N VAL A 143 1.54 -5.69 -12.99
CA VAL A 143 0.17 -6.19 -12.80
C VAL A 143 0.24 -7.69 -12.63
N GLU A 144 -0.41 -8.20 -11.58
CA GLU A 144 -0.52 -9.63 -11.32
C GLU A 144 -1.99 -10.00 -11.17
N GLU A 145 -2.31 -11.25 -11.51
CA GLU A 145 -3.63 -11.83 -11.25
C GLU A 145 -3.71 -12.29 -9.80
N THR A 146 -4.84 -12.03 -9.14
CA THR A 146 -5.10 -12.59 -7.82
C THR A 146 -5.68 -13.99 -7.92
N ASN A 147 -5.32 -14.84 -6.98
CA ASN A 147 -5.83 -16.18 -6.81
C ASN A 147 -7.09 -16.24 -5.91
N VAL A 148 -7.48 -15.13 -5.28
CA VAL A 148 -8.61 -15.10 -4.34
C VAL A 148 -9.80 -14.25 -4.78
N ILE A 149 -9.61 -13.26 -5.67
CA ILE A 149 -10.75 -12.57 -6.31
C ILE A 149 -10.97 -13.17 -7.70
N VAL A 150 -11.81 -14.20 -7.73
CA VAL A 150 -12.11 -14.99 -8.92
C VAL A 150 -13.60 -14.95 -9.19
N SER A 151 -13.98 -14.66 -10.44
CA SER A 151 -15.37 -14.72 -10.91
C SER A 151 -15.51 -15.86 -11.91
N GLN A 152 -16.59 -16.64 -11.77
CA GLN A 152 -17.00 -17.61 -12.79
C GLN A 152 -18.22 -17.06 -13.51
N THR A 153 -18.08 -16.73 -14.78
CA THR A 153 -19.17 -16.19 -15.60
C THR A 153 -19.19 -16.90 -16.95
N ALA A 154 -20.36 -17.41 -17.36
CA ALA A 154 -20.55 -18.12 -18.64
C ALA A 154 -19.53 -19.26 -18.90
N GLY A 155 -19.16 -20.00 -17.86
CA GLY A 155 -18.19 -21.11 -17.96
C GLY A 155 -16.73 -20.66 -18.04
N GLN A 156 -16.44 -19.37 -17.94
CA GLN A 156 -15.08 -18.83 -17.89
C GLN A 156 -14.71 -18.40 -16.47
N VAL A 157 -13.47 -18.72 -16.09
CA VAL A 157 -12.86 -18.26 -14.84
C VAL A 157 -12.08 -16.99 -15.15
N VAL A 158 -12.45 -15.89 -14.50
CA VAL A 158 -11.79 -14.59 -14.63
C VAL A 158 -11.15 -14.22 -13.30
N HIS A 159 -9.85 -14.03 -13.33
CA HIS A 159 -9.07 -13.53 -12.20
C HIS A 159 -8.99 -12.01 -12.27
N ALA A 160 -9.25 -11.34 -11.14
CA ALA A 160 -9.01 -9.90 -11.08
C ALA A 160 -7.51 -9.62 -11.22
N LYS A 161 -7.19 -8.48 -11.83
CA LYS A 161 -5.82 -8.00 -12.03
C LYS A 161 -5.57 -6.79 -11.15
N MET A 162 -4.45 -6.80 -10.42
CA MET A 162 -4.07 -5.69 -9.55
C MET A 162 -2.62 -5.31 -9.71
N ARG A 163 -2.35 -4.02 -9.49
CA ARG A 163 -0.99 -3.47 -9.43
C ARG A 163 -0.30 -3.94 -8.14
N ASN A 164 0.80 -4.65 -8.28
CA ASN A 164 1.60 -5.09 -7.14
C ASN A 164 2.24 -3.86 -6.44
N HIS A 165 2.11 -3.78 -5.12
CA HIS A 165 2.72 -2.74 -4.29
C HIS A 165 4.04 -3.18 -3.65
N TRP A 166 4.52 -4.39 -3.95
CA TRP A 166 5.85 -4.84 -3.56
C TRP A 166 6.88 -4.31 -4.54
N ILE A 167 7.36 -3.10 -4.27
CA ILE A 167 8.30 -2.38 -5.13
C ILE A 167 9.68 -3.03 -5.02
N LYS A 168 10.09 -3.73 -6.09
CA LYS A 168 11.40 -4.39 -6.19
C LYS A 168 11.85 -4.53 -7.64
N ILE A 169 13.07 -5.00 -7.84
CA ILE A 169 13.52 -5.45 -9.16
C ILE A 169 13.00 -6.88 -9.35
N TYR A 170 12.15 -7.08 -10.36
CA TYR A 170 11.68 -8.40 -10.75
C TYR A 170 12.59 -8.98 -11.83
N PRO A 171 12.91 -10.28 -11.80
CA PRO A 171 13.61 -10.93 -12.90
C PRO A 171 12.79 -10.79 -14.19
N THR A 172 13.46 -10.48 -15.31
CA THR A 172 12.82 -10.46 -16.63
C THR A 172 12.32 -11.86 -16.97
N GLY A 173 11.00 -12.09 -16.89
CA GLY A 173 10.39 -13.39 -17.22
C GLY A 173 9.05 -13.68 -16.52
N THR A 174 8.71 -12.94 -15.46
CA THR A 174 7.45 -13.13 -14.73
C THR A 174 6.55 -11.90 -14.87
N GLY A 175 5.67 -11.91 -15.88
CA GLY A 175 4.42 -11.14 -15.84
C GLY A 175 4.32 -9.80 -16.57
N ALA A 176 5.41 -9.18 -17.03
CA ALA A 176 5.31 -7.93 -17.78
C ALA A 176 5.05 -8.21 -19.28
N LYS A 177 3.77 -8.40 -19.66
CA LYS A 177 3.33 -8.04 -21.01
C LYS A 177 3.03 -6.54 -21.01
N PRO A 178 3.75 -5.72 -21.78
CA PRO A 178 3.27 -4.38 -22.08
C PRO A 178 2.01 -4.52 -22.94
N GLU A 179 0.92 -3.85 -22.53
CA GLU A 179 -0.15 -3.46 -23.46
C GLU A 179 0.36 -2.34 -24.38
#